data_AF-A0A536ZMQ9-F1
#
_entry.id   AF-A0A536ZMQ9-F1
#
_cell.length_a   1.000
_cell.length_b   1.000
_cell.length_c   1.000
_cell.angle_alpha   90.00
_cell.angle_beta   90.00
_cell.angle_gamma   90.00
#
_symmetry.space_group_name_H-M   'P 1'
#
loop_
_entity.id
_entity.type
_entity.pdbx_description
1 polymer ?
#
loop_
_entity_poly.entity_id
_entity_poly.type
_entity_poly.pdbx_seq_one_letter_code
_entity_poly.pdbx_strand_id
1 'polypeptide(L)'
;MRQNANCVLCHYTETQSSPTAKPQVASGPSCESCHGPSSDWRDVHNFYGNGIEDPAKEPAANKTKRLAEARKAGMIWSFMTYDIAANCNECHGLAHPKLGGDVLAKMLDAGHPSEPDFELARYSQGTVRHRFYPPDYGKNAEMSAAELARLFVVGQAAKLVSATAAAAKSSHPKYSGLQKKRAQEARSALQAVADVPEVATLLQQPTPDNARKLADALKNRDVSAKVKALLPAKPSYK
;
A
#
# COMPACT_ATOMS: atom_id res chain seq x y z
N MET A 1 -12.57 11.35 -22.13
CA MET A 1 -12.15 11.30 -20.71
C MET A 1 -11.67 12.69 -20.29
N ARG A 2 -12.14 13.24 -19.16
CA ARG A 2 -11.60 14.51 -18.65
C ARG A 2 -10.19 14.24 -18.10
N GLN A 3 -9.17 14.67 -18.84
CA GLN A 3 -7.75 14.62 -18.44
C GLN A 3 -7.47 15.70 -17.37
N ASN A 4 -8.05 15.56 -16.17
CA ASN A 4 -7.69 16.41 -15.06
C ASN A 4 -6.50 15.80 -14.32
N ALA A 5 -5.40 16.55 -14.22
CA ALA A 5 -4.17 16.12 -13.57
C ALA A 5 -4.36 15.64 -12.12
N ASN A 6 -5.40 16.11 -11.42
CA ASN A 6 -5.70 15.65 -10.06
C ASN A 6 -6.41 14.29 -10.04
N CYS A 7 -7.29 14.03 -11.02
CA CYS A 7 -8.07 12.79 -11.07
C CYS A 7 -7.23 11.61 -11.56
N VAL A 8 -6.26 11.86 -12.45
CA VAL A 8 -5.37 10.81 -12.98
C VAL A 8 -4.52 10.16 -11.90
N LEU A 9 -4.16 10.90 -10.85
CA LEU A 9 -3.33 10.41 -9.75
C LEU A 9 -3.91 9.19 -9.03
N CYS A 10 -5.24 9.06 -8.98
CA CYS A 10 -5.90 7.96 -8.27
C CYS A 10 -6.57 6.93 -9.18
N HIS A 11 -6.96 7.33 -10.39
CA HIS A 11 -7.84 6.52 -11.25
C HIS A 11 -7.16 5.95 -12.49
N TYR A 12 -5.93 6.37 -12.80
CA TYR A 12 -5.28 5.98 -14.04
C TYR A 12 -3.79 5.76 -13.83
N THR A 13 -3.22 4.92 -14.68
CA THR A 13 -1.78 4.83 -14.89
C THR A 13 -1.44 5.55 -16.18
N GLU A 14 -0.49 6.47 -16.12
CA GLU A 14 0.00 7.20 -17.27
C GLU A 14 1.30 6.59 -17.79
N THR A 15 1.48 6.59 -19.11
CA THR A 15 2.73 6.23 -19.78
C THR A 15 3.19 7.38 -20.67
N GLN A 16 4.48 7.39 -20.99
CA GLN A 16 5.07 8.35 -21.91
C GLN A 16 6.05 7.63 -22.84
N SER A 17 6.08 8.02 -24.11
CA SER A 17 6.95 7.41 -25.12
C SER A 17 8.42 7.83 -24.97
N SER A 18 8.68 8.94 -24.28
CA SER A 18 10.02 9.43 -23.94
C SER A 18 9.95 10.29 -22.67
N PRO A 19 11.09 10.61 -22.03
CA PRO A 19 11.12 11.46 -20.83
C PRO A 19 10.57 12.89 -21.03
N THR A 20 10.50 13.36 -22.27
CA THR A 20 10.02 14.71 -22.62
C THR A 20 8.62 14.71 -23.23
N ALA A 21 8.06 13.53 -23.53
CA ALA A 21 6.73 13.41 -24.10
C ALA A 21 5.65 13.70 -23.05
N LYS A 22 4.53 14.27 -23.48
CA LYS A 22 3.36 14.46 -22.60
C LYS A 22 2.82 13.08 -22.18
N PRO A 23 2.63 12.82 -20.87
CA PRO A 23 2.03 11.58 -20.40
C PRO A 23 0.62 11.36 -20.97
N GLN A 24 0.30 10.11 -21.27
CA GLN A 24 -1.02 9.68 -21.72
C GLN A 24 -1.56 8.63 -20.77
N VAL A 25 -2.86 8.70 -20.49
CA VAL A 25 -3.58 7.65 -19.77
C VAL A 25 -3.49 6.35 -20.59
N ALA A 26 -2.88 5.33 -20.00
CA ALA A 26 -2.74 4.02 -20.63
C ALA A 26 -3.81 3.03 -20.15
N SER A 27 -4.11 3.05 -18.85
CA SER A 27 -5.08 2.16 -18.21
C SER A 27 -5.65 2.81 -16.96
N GLY A 28 -6.62 2.14 -16.33
CA GLY A 28 -6.95 2.40 -14.92
C GLY A 28 -5.76 2.10 -13.98
N PRO A 29 -6.00 1.95 -12.67
CA PRO A 29 -4.96 1.48 -11.75
C PRO A 29 -4.36 0.16 -12.25
N SER A 30 -3.04 0.05 -12.22
CA SER A 30 -2.26 -1.04 -12.83
C SER A 30 -1.22 -1.59 -11.84
N CYS A 31 -0.31 -2.44 -12.33
CA CYS A 31 0.81 -2.95 -11.54
C CYS A 31 1.59 -1.81 -10.88
N GLU A 32 1.88 -0.75 -11.64
CA GLU A 32 2.65 0.41 -11.19
C GLU A 32 1.93 1.23 -10.11
N SER A 33 0.61 1.11 -9.98
CA SER A 33 -0.14 1.76 -8.89
C SER A 33 0.21 1.16 -7.51
N CYS A 34 0.60 -0.12 -7.47
CA CYS A 34 1.03 -0.80 -6.25
C CYS A 34 2.55 -0.94 -6.15
N HIS A 35 3.22 -1.13 -7.29
CA HIS A 35 4.65 -1.47 -7.36
C HIS A 35 5.57 -0.30 -7.70
N GLY A 36 5.00 0.89 -7.95
CA GLY A 36 5.73 2.09 -8.35
C GLY A 36 5.95 2.17 -9.88
N PRO A 37 6.27 3.35 -10.43
CA PRO A 37 6.49 3.54 -11.86
C PRO A 37 7.64 2.67 -12.40
N SER A 38 7.38 1.89 -13.45
CA SER A 38 8.29 0.80 -13.87
C SER A 38 9.49 1.20 -14.72
N SER A 39 9.53 2.43 -15.24
CA SER A 39 10.54 2.88 -16.20
C SER A 39 11.98 2.67 -15.73
N ASP A 40 12.26 2.88 -14.45
CA ASP A 40 13.63 2.86 -13.92
C ASP A 40 14.02 1.51 -13.29
N TRP A 41 13.04 0.64 -13.00
CA TRP A 41 13.31 -0.63 -12.30
C TRP A 41 12.97 -1.88 -13.10
N ARG A 42 12.18 -1.81 -14.18
CA ARG A 42 11.74 -2.99 -14.94
C ARG A 42 12.92 -3.83 -15.44
N ASP A 43 13.92 -3.19 -16.03
CA ASP A 43 15.05 -3.91 -16.62
C ASP A 43 15.95 -4.48 -15.52
N VAL A 44 16.11 -3.76 -14.40
CA VAL A 44 16.81 -4.24 -13.20
C VAL A 44 16.08 -5.44 -12.61
N HIS A 45 14.76 -5.37 -12.48
CA HIS A 45 13.91 -6.43 -11.93
C HIS A 45 14.05 -7.76 -12.68
N ASN A 46 14.22 -7.71 -14.00
CA ASN A 46 14.35 -8.87 -14.88
C ASN A 46 15.80 -9.36 -15.08
N PHE A 47 16.80 -8.74 -14.45
CA PHE A 47 18.21 -9.10 -14.64
C PHE A 47 18.70 -10.18 -13.66
N TYR A 48 18.50 -11.46 -13.98
CA TYR A 48 18.96 -12.57 -13.12
C TYR A 48 20.46 -12.91 -13.24
N GLY A 49 21.18 -12.19 -14.10
CA GLY A 49 22.60 -12.38 -14.41
C GLY A 49 22.82 -12.58 -15.90
N ASN A 50 24.08 -12.43 -16.33
CA ASN A 50 24.44 -12.56 -17.76
C ASN A 50 24.12 -13.97 -18.27
N GLY A 51 23.22 -14.07 -19.25
CA GLY A 51 22.79 -15.33 -19.84
C GLY A 51 21.88 -16.17 -18.93
N ILE A 52 21.34 -15.59 -17.85
CA ILE A 52 20.44 -16.29 -16.91
C ILE A 52 19.02 -15.78 -17.13
N GLU A 53 18.20 -16.62 -17.77
CA GLU A 53 16.77 -16.35 -17.97
C GLU A 53 15.90 -16.97 -16.87
N ASP A 54 16.36 -18.07 -16.26
CA ASP A 54 15.65 -18.78 -15.20
C ASP A 54 15.96 -18.15 -13.82
N PRO A 55 14.98 -17.54 -13.14
CA PRO A 55 15.17 -16.92 -11.83
C PRO A 55 15.67 -17.92 -10.76
N ALA A 56 15.40 -19.22 -10.92
CA ALA A 56 15.85 -20.25 -9.98
C ALA A 56 17.37 -20.47 -10.02
N LYS A 57 18.04 -20.04 -11.10
CA LYS A 57 19.49 -20.15 -11.30
C LYS A 57 20.24 -18.87 -10.95
N GLU A 58 19.54 -17.84 -10.48
CA GLU A 58 20.14 -16.56 -10.10
C GLU A 58 21.17 -16.73 -8.96
N PRO A 59 22.42 -16.24 -9.14
CA PRO A 59 23.41 -16.22 -8.06
C PRO A 59 22.94 -15.36 -6.88
N ALA A 60 23.18 -15.82 -5.65
CA ALA A 60 22.74 -15.11 -4.43
C ALA A 60 23.25 -13.66 -4.33
N ALA A 61 24.47 -13.40 -4.81
CA ALA A 61 25.04 -12.05 -4.88
C ALA A 61 24.28 -11.15 -5.86
N ASN A 62 23.90 -11.70 -7.04
CA ASN A 62 23.08 -10.97 -8.02
C ASN A 62 21.70 -10.67 -7.45
N LYS A 63 21.06 -11.66 -6.82
CA LYS A 63 19.75 -11.49 -6.17
C LYS A 63 19.75 -10.36 -5.16
N THR A 64 20.74 -10.35 -4.26
CA THR A 64 20.87 -9.30 -3.24
C THR A 64 21.03 -7.92 -3.88
N LYS A 65 21.91 -7.81 -4.90
CA LYS A 65 22.14 -6.57 -5.62
C LYS A 65 20.88 -6.10 -6.36
N ARG A 66 20.24 -6.97 -7.14
CA ARG A 66 19.02 -6.70 -7.91
C ARG A 66 17.87 -6.22 -7.04
N LEU A 67 17.61 -6.90 -5.92
CA LEU A 67 16.55 -6.50 -4.99
C LEU A 67 16.79 -5.07 -4.46
N ALA A 68 18.04 -4.75 -4.10
CA ALA A 68 18.42 -3.44 -3.59
C ALA A 68 18.36 -2.34 -4.68
N GLU A 69 18.87 -2.63 -5.88
CA GLU A 69 18.90 -1.67 -7.00
C GLU A 69 17.48 -1.38 -7.52
N ALA A 70 16.64 -2.40 -7.69
CA ALA A 70 15.25 -2.20 -8.10
C ALA A 70 14.49 -1.36 -7.06
N ARG A 71 14.70 -1.63 -5.77
CA ARG A 71 14.11 -0.83 -4.69
C ARG A 71 14.60 0.62 -4.72
N LYS A 72 15.90 0.83 -4.94
CA LYS A 72 16.49 2.17 -5.08
C LYS A 72 15.91 2.92 -6.28
N ALA A 73 15.61 2.22 -7.37
CA ALA A 73 14.95 2.75 -8.56
C ALA A 73 13.43 2.92 -8.40
N GLY A 74 12.87 2.70 -7.19
CA GLY A 74 11.48 2.99 -6.87
C GLY A 74 10.54 1.78 -6.91
N MET A 75 11.05 0.57 -7.16
CA MET A 75 10.24 -0.64 -7.09
C MET A 75 9.79 -0.93 -5.65
N ILE A 76 8.50 -1.18 -5.48
CA ILE A 76 7.94 -1.74 -4.25
C ILE A 76 7.77 -3.25 -4.47
N TRP A 77 8.57 -4.06 -3.79
CA TRP A 77 8.46 -5.51 -3.85
C TRP A 77 7.19 -6.02 -3.14
N SER A 78 6.68 -7.17 -3.55
CA SER A 78 5.49 -7.78 -2.92
C SER A 78 5.62 -8.01 -1.41
N PHE A 79 6.84 -8.22 -0.91
CA PHE A 79 7.12 -8.38 0.52
C PHE A 79 7.25 -7.04 1.29
N MET A 80 7.24 -5.90 0.60
CA MET A 80 7.24 -4.56 1.21
C MET A 80 5.80 -4.14 1.56
N THR A 81 5.14 -4.95 2.39
CA THR A 81 3.69 -4.87 2.63
C THR A 81 3.23 -3.51 3.16
N TYR A 82 4.08 -2.81 3.93
CA TYR A 82 3.76 -1.44 4.37
C TYR A 82 3.72 -0.46 3.20
N ASP A 83 4.72 -0.48 2.33
CA ASP A 83 4.81 0.47 1.22
C ASP A 83 3.65 0.25 0.22
N ILE A 84 3.26 -1.01 -0.02
CA ILE A 84 2.03 -1.33 -0.78
C ILE A 84 0.79 -0.75 -0.10
N ALA A 85 0.64 -1.00 1.21
CA ALA A 85 -0.49 -0.48 1.98
C ALA A 85 -0.54 1.06 1.98
N ALA A 86 0.62 1.71 2.01
CA ALA A 86 0.73 3.15 1.94
C ALA A 86 0.20 3.67 0.60
N ASN A 87 0.61 3.08 -0.53
CA ASN A 87 0.09 3.44 -1.86
C ASN A 87 -1.43 3.30 -1.94
N CYS A 88 -2.00 2.22 -1.40
CA CYS A 88 -3.46 2.07 -1.37
C CYS A 88 -4.15 3.23 -0.63
N ASN A 89 -3.55 3.69 0.48
CA ASN A 89 -4.10 4.80 1.28
C ASN A 89 -3.92 6.18 0.63
N GLU A 90 -3.04 6.34 -0.36
CA GLU A 90 -2.96 7.61 -1.11
C GLU A 90 -4.29 7.91 -1.80
N CYS A 91 -4.89 6.89 -2.41
CA CYS A 91 -6.14 7.00 -3.15
C CYS A 91 -7.36 6.73 -2.26
N HIS A 92 -7.42 5.53 -1.66
CA HIS A 92 -8.59 5.12 -0.86
C HIS A 92 -8.69 5.84 0.49
N GLY A 93 -7.56 6.33 0.99
CA GLY A 93 -7.52 7.16 2.19
C GLY A 93 -7.68 8.65 1.92
N LEU A 94 -7.83 9.07 0.65
CA LEU A 94 -7.80 10.47 0.23
C LEU A 94 -6.61 11.22 0.85
N ALA A 95 -5.41 10.65 0.73
CA ALA A 95 -4.20 11.15 1.38
C ALA A 95 -3.04 11.44 0.41
N HIS A 96 -3.29 11.32 -0.90
CA HIS A 96 -2.26 11.39 -1.95
C HIS A 96 -1.30 12.59 -1.76
N PRO A 97 0.02 12.37 -1.76
CA PRO A 97 1.01 13.40 -1.42
C PRO A 97 1.03 14.57 -2.41
N LYS A 98 0.74 14.30 -3.69
CA LYS A 98 0.68 15.34 -4.75
C LYS A 98 -0.63 16.13 -4.78
N LEU A 99 -1.59 15.84 -3.90
CA LEU A 99 -2.85 16.58 -3.81
C LEU A 99 -2.87 17.45 -2.55
N GLY A 100 -3.23 18.72 -2.73
CA GLY A 100 -3.50 19.66 -1.64
C GLY A 100 -4.78 19.28 -0.88
N GLY A 101 -4.82 19.59 0.42
CA GLY A 101 -6.00 19.30 1.23
C GLY A 101 -7.23 20.12 0.82
N ASP A 102 -7.05 21.27 0.16
CA ASP A 102 -8.15 22.07 -0.40
C ASP A 102 -8.76 21.38 -1.64
N VAL A 103 -7.93 20.77 -2.50
CA VAL A 103 -8.39 19.99 -3.65
C VAL A 103 -9.19 18.78 -3.19
N LEU A 104 -8.68 18.04 -2.21
CA LEU A 104 -9.36 16.89 -1.62
C LEU A 104 -10.66 17.29 -0.92
N ALA A 105 -10.69 18.45 -0.25
CA ALA A 105 -11.90 19.00 0.34
C ALA A 105 -12.96 19.33 -0.73
N LYS A 106 -12.57 20.01 -1.82
CA LYS A 106 -13.46 20.31 -2.95
C LYS A 106 -14.01 19.04 -3.59
N MET A 107 -13.19 17.99 -3.73
CA MET A 107 -13.65 16.68 -4.21
C MET A 107 -14.75 16.11 -3.30
N LEU A 108 -14.55 16.13 -1.98
CA LEU A 108 -15.56 15.66 -1.03
C LEU A 108 -16.85 16.48 -1.07
N ASP A 109 -16.76 17.81 -1.21
CA ASP A 109 -17.97 18.65 -1.34
C ASP A 109 -18.70 18.42 -2.66
N ALA A 110 -17.98 18.07 -3.71
CA ALA A 110 -18.55 17.65 -5.00
C ALA A 110 -19.11 16.22 -4.98
N GLY A 111 -19.14 15.55 -3.82
CA GLY A 111 -19.70 14.20 -3.67
C GLY A 111 -18.76 13.08 -4.10
N HIS A 112 -17.45 13.34 -4.24
CA HIS A 112 -16.48 12.26 -4.42
C HIS A 112 -16.62 11.26 -3.27
N PRO A 113 -16.72 9.95 -3.55
CA PRO A 113 -16.86 8.96 -2.50
C PRO A 113 -15.64 9.04 -1.59
N SER A 114 -15.89 9.11 -0.30
CA SER A 114 -14.92 8.62 0.67
C SER A 114 -15.28 7.15 0.88
N GLU A 115 -14.29 6.26 0.83
CA GLU A 115 -14.44 4.88 1.28
C GLU A 115 -13.85 4.85 2.71
N PRO A 116 -14.59 5.34 3.73
CA PRO A 116 -14.09 5.33 5.10
C PRO A 116 -13.80 3.91 5.58
N ASP A 117 -14.44 2.92 4.95
CA ASP A 117 -14.35 1.50 5.27
C ASP A 117 -13.26 0.79 4.43
N PHE A 118 -12.38 1.54 3.76
CA PHE A 118 -11.21 0.94 3.12
C PHE A 118 -10.41 0.18 4.18
N GLU A 119 -10.28 -1.12 3.95
CA GLU A 119 -9.55 -2.03 4.82
C GLU A 119 -8.70 -2.94 3.93
N LEU A 120 -7.40 -2.95 4.16
CA LEU A 120 -6.43 -3.60 3.28
C LEU A 120 -6.67 -5.10 3.15
N ALA A 121 -6.96 -5.81 4.25
CA ALA A 121 -7.23 -7.23 4.21
C ALA A 121 -8.48 -7.53 3.36
N ARG A 122 -9.56 -6.75 3.52
CA ARG A 122 -10.81 -6.90 2.75
C ARG A 122 -10.61 -6.83 1.24
N TYR A 123 -9.84 -5.84 0.76
CA TYR A 123 -9.57 -5.68 -0.68
C TYR A 123 -8.53 -6.69 -1.18
N SER A 124 -7.46 -6.90 -0.42
CA SER A 124 -6.38 -7.82 -0.81
C SER A 124 -6.79 -9.29 -0.88
N GLN A 125 -7.92 -9.67 -0.28
CA GLN A 125 -8.46 -11.02 -0.38
C GLN A 125 -9.54 -11.18 -1.46
N GLY A 126 -10.07 -10.09 -2.02
CA GLY A 126 -11.04 -10.10 -3.11
C GLY A 126 -10.40 -9.64 -4.43
N THR A 127 -10.86 -8.49 -4.92
CA THR A 127 -10.49 -7.80 -6.17
C THR A 127 -8.99 -7.74 -6.46
N VAL A 128 -8.14 -7.57 -5.44
CA VAL A 128 -6.68 -7.41 -5.65
C VAL A 128 -5.86 -8.55 -5.06
N ARG A 129 -6.47 -9.73 -4.82
CA ARG A 129 -5.69 -10.90 -4.40
C ARG A 129 -4.72 -11.30 -5.49
N HIS A 130 -3.43 -11.15 -5.21
CA HIS A 130 -2.35 -11.44 -6.15
C HIS A 130 -1.24 -12.22 -5.43
N ARG A 131 -1.50 -13.50 -5.16
CA ARG A 131 -0.57 -14.41 -4.45
C ARG A 131 -0.14 -15.59 -5.32
N PHE A 132 0.60 -15.28 -6.40
CA PHE A 132 1.19 -16.26 -7.30
C PHE A 132 2.69 -16.39 -6.98
N TYR A 133 3.03 -17.33 -6.11
CA TYR A 133 4.40 -17.46 -5.57
C TYR A 133 4.87 -18.92 -5.65
N PRO A 134 6.20 -19.15 -5.68
CA PRO A 134 6.70 -20.51 -5.62
C PRO A 134 6.18 -21.24 -4.36
N PRO A 135 5.92 -22.56 -4.45
CA PRO A 135 6.21 -23.41 -5.61
C PRO A 135 5.13 -23.39 -6.71
N ASP A 136 3.99 -22.73 -6.51
CA ASP A 136 2.86 -22.76 -7.44
C ASP A 136 2.47 -21.36 -7.92
N TYR A 137 3.05 -20.96 -9.05
CA TYR A 137 2.76 -19.70 -9.72
C TYR A 137 1.40 -19.67 -10.44
N GLY A 138 0.70 -20.80 -10.55
CA GLY A 138 -0.63 -20.89 -11.17
C GLY A 138 -1.77 -20.64 -10.18
N LYS A 139 -1.49 -20.70 -8.88
CA LYS A 139 -2.49 -20.60 -7.83
C LYS A 139 -2.47 -19.25 -7.14
N ASN A 140 -3.61 -18.55 -7.17
CA ASN A 140 -3.83 -17.37 -6.36
C ASN A 140 -4.15 -17.78 -4.91
N ALA A 141 -3.12 -18.04 -4.11
CA ALA A 141 -3.26 -18.67 -2.80
C ALA A 141 -4.04 -17.80 -1.80
N GLU A 142 -4.90 -18.44 -0.99
CA GLU A 142 -5.48 -17.78 0.19
C GLU A 142 -4.40 -17.52 1.24
N MET A 143 -4.56 -16.42 1.98
CA MET A 143 -3.75 -16.16 3.16
C MET A 143 -4.20 -17.02 4.33
N SER A 144 -3.23 -17.54 5.09
CA SER A 144 -3.48 -18.12 6.41
C SER A 144 -3.97 -17.04 7.40
N ALA A 145 -4.52 -17.47 8.53
CA ALA A 145 -5.00 -16.55 9.58
C ALA A 145 -3.87 -15.62 10.10
N ALA A 146 -2.65 -16.15 10.26
CA ALA A 146 -1.49 -15.37 10.68
C ALA A 146 -1.08 -14.31 9.65
N GLU A 147 -1.13 -14.65 8.36
CA GLU A 147 -0.82 -13.71 7.28
C GLU A 147 -1.88 -12.62 7.14
N LEU A 148 -3.17 -12.97 7.25
CA LEU A 148 -4.27 -12.00 7.27
C LEU A 148 -4.13 -11.04 8.45
N ALA A 149 -3.83 -11.57 9.64
CA ALA A 149 -3.62 -10.77 10.84
C ALA A 149 -2.45 -9.80 10.68
N ARG A 150 -1.32 -10.26 10.14
CA ARG A 150 -0.18 -9.39 9.80
C ARG A 150 -0.59 -8.29 8.83
N LEU A 151 -1.25 -8.65 7.74
CA LEU A 151 -1.64 -7.70 6.71
C LEU A 151 -2.64 -6.66 7.23
N PHE A 152 -3.60 -7.09 8.05
CA PHE A 152 -4.52 -6.21 8.74
C PHE A 152 -3.77 -5.18 9.60
N VAL A 153 -2.86 -5.63 10.47
CA VAL A 153 -2.09 -4.71 11.34
C VAL A 153 -1.23 -3.75 10.52
N VAL A 154 -0.59 -4.22 9.44
CA VAL A 154 0.18 -3.36 8.51
C VAL A 154 -0.73 -2.35 7.80
N GLY A 155 -1.94 -2.76 7.41
CA GLY A 155 -2.95 -1.88 6.82
C GLY A 155 -3.39 -0.78 7.78
N GLN A 156 -3.62 -1.12 9.05
CA GLN A 156 -3.94 -0.14 10.09
C GLN A 156 -2.77 0.80 10.37
N ALA A 157 -1.53 0.32 10.31
CA ALA A 157 -0.35 1.16 10.41
C ALA A 157 -0.29 2.19 9.27
N ALA A 158 -0.48 1.77 8.03
CA ALA A 158 -0.54 2.67 6.87
C ALA A 158 -1.72 3.66 6.94
N LYS A 159 -2.89 3.20 7.41
CA LYS A 159 -4.06 4.06 7.66
C LYS A 159 -3.72 5.14 8.69
N LEU A 160 -3.09 4.77 9.82
CA LEU A 160 -2.69 5.71 10.86
C LEU A 160 -1.69 6.77 10.36
N VAL A 161 -0.62 6.34 9.68
CA VAL A 161 0.41 7.24 9.15
C VAL A 161 -0.21 8.21 8.14
N SER A 162 -0.92 7.68 7.13
CA SER A 162 -1.52 8.51 6.07
C SER A 162 -2.58 9.46 6.62
N ALA A 163 -3.47 9.00 7.49
CA ALA A 163 -4.54 9.81 8.06
C ALA A 163 -4.02 10.91 8.98
N THR A 164 -3.00 10.62 9.80
CA THR A 164 -2.39 11.63 10.68
C THR A 164 -1.76 12.75 9.86
N ALA A 165 -0.98 12.41 8.83
CA ALA A 165 -0.38 13.40 7.94
C ALA A 165 -1.45 14.18 7.15
N ALA A 166 -2.47 13.48 6.65
CA ALA A 166 -3.55 14.07 5.85
C ALA A 166 -4.43 15.02 6.65
N ALA A 167 -4.67 14.77 7.94
CA ALA A 167 -5.48 15.62 8.80
C ALA A 167 -4.91 17.05 8.94
N ALA A 168 -3.60 17.22 8.79
CA ALA A 168 -2.94 18.52 8.84
C ALA A 168 -2.98 19.29 7.50
N LYS A 169 -3.39 18.65 6.39
CA LYS A 169 -3.35 19.26 5.05
C LYS A 169 -4.47 20.28 4.77
N SER A 170 -5.52 20.32 5.59
CA SER A 170 -6.66 21.23 5.39
C SER A 170 -7.48 21.41 6.67
N SER A 171 -7.97 22.63 6.89
CA SER A 171 -8.92 22.96 7.96
C SER A 171 -10.38 22.68 7.60
N HIS A 172 -10.65 22.19 6.38
CA HIS A 172 -12.02 21.91 5.94
C HIS A 172 -12.69 20.87 6.86
N PRO A 173 -13.87 21.14 7.44
CA PRO A 173 -14.45 20.28 8.47
C PRO A 173 -14.69 18.82 8.03
N LYS A 174 -15.21 18.61 6.81
CA LYS A 174 -15.46 17.24 6.31
C LYS A 174 -14.18 16.45 6.10
N TYR A 175 -13.18 17.08 5.49
CA TYR A 175 -11.91 16.41 5.18
C TYR A 175 -11.11 16.14 6.46
N SER A 176 -10.93 17.16 7.30
CA SER A 176 -10.23 16.99 8.58
C SER A 176 -10.96 16.01 9.51
N GLY A 177 -12.29 16.03 9.55
CA GLY A 177 -13.11 15.08 10.29
C GLY A 177 -12.93 13.63 9.81
N LEU A 178 -12.96 13.41 8.48
CA LEU A 178 -12.68 12.09 7.87
C LEU A 178 -11.30 11.58 8.29
N GLN A 179 -10.26 12.40 8.15
CA GLN A 179 -8.89 11.98 8.45
C GLN A 179 -8.69 11.71 9.96
N LYS A 180 -9.26 12.53 10.84
CA LYS A 180 -9.23 12.30 12.30
C LYS A 180 -9.93 10.99 12.67
N LYS A 181 -11.12 10.72 12.09
CA LYS A 181 -11.85 9.45 12.31
C LYS A 181 -11.00 8.25 11.86
N ARG A 182 -10.42 8.30 10.65
CA ARG A 182 -9.54 7.24 10.14
C ARG A 182 -8.35 7.00 11.08
N ALA A 183 -7.69 8.06 11.55
CA ALA A 183 -6.57 7.93 12.48
C ALA A 183 -6.99 7.32 13.83
N GLN A 184 -8.15 7.70 14.35
CA GLN A 184 -8.69 7.17 15.61
C GLN A 184 -9.01 5.68 15.50
N GLU A 185 -9.73 5.27 14.45
CA GLU A 185 -10.05 3.85 14.21
C GLU A 185 -8.80 2.98 14.08
N ALA A 186 -7.79 3.48 13.36
CA ALA A 186 -6.52 2.77 13.23
C ALA A 186 -5.80 2.64 14.58
N ARG A 187 -5.81 3.69 15.42
CA ARG A 187 -5.27 3.62 16.78
C ARG A 187 -6.00 2.57 17.62
N SER A 188 -7.33 2.55 17.57
CA SER A 188 -8.15 1.57 18.29
C SER A 188 -7.88 0.13 17.84
N ALA A 189 -7.71 -0.11 16.54
CA ALA A 189 -7.36 -1.44 16.04
C ALA A 189 -5.94 -1.87 16.44
N LEU A 190 -4.98 -0.95 16.38
CA LEU A 190 -3.59 -1.22 16.77
C LEU A 190 -3.43 -1.48 18.28
N GLN A 191 -4.30 -0.94 19.12
CA GLN A 191 -4.32 -1.23 20.57
C GLN A 191 -4.47 -2.73 20.87
N ALA A 192 -5.14 -3.50 20.01
CA ALA A 192 -5.30 -4.96 20.20
C ALA A 192 -3.95 -5.72 20.18
N VAL A 193 -2.90 -5.10 19.63
CA VAL A 193 -1.54 -5.65 19.52
C VAL A 193 -0.51 -4.71 20.17
N ALA A 194 -0.91 -3.90 21.15
CA ALA A 194 -0.02 -2.94 21.82
C ALA A 194 1.15 -3.57 22.57
N ASP A 195 1.12 -4.87 22.85
CA ASP A 195 2.25 -5.64 23.41
C ASP A 195 3.39 -5.86 22.40
N VAL A 196 3.17 -5.56 21.12
CA VAL A 196 4.24 -5.47 20.12
C VAL A 196 4.95 -4.11 20.28
N PRO A 197 6.25 -4.06 20.64
CA PRO A 197 6.94 -2.81 20.93
C PRO A 197 6.86 -1.77 19.80
N GLU A 198 6.96 -2.22 18.55
CA GLU A 198 6.89 -1.37 17.37
C GLU A 198 5.51 -0.71 17.20
N VAL A 199 4.44 -1.33 17.73
CA VAL A 199 3.10 -0.72 17.76
C VAL A 199 3.07 0.45 18.73
N ALA A 200 3.63 0.30 19.93
CA ALA A 200 3.71 1.39 20.90
C ALA A 200 4.49 2.59 20.32
N THR A 201 5.63 2.34 19.68
CA THR A 201 6.41 3.38 18.99
C THR A 201 5.61 4.04 17.87
N LEU A 202 4.92 3.26 17.04
CA LEU A 202 4.09 3.79 15.95
C LEU A 202 2.91 4.63 16.46
N LEU A 203 2.25 4.20 17.54
CA LEU A 203 1.14 4.93 18.15
C LEU A 203 1.60 6.30 18.66
N GLN A 204 2.80 6.39 19.24
CA GLN A 204 3.38 7.66 19.68
C GLN A 204 3.82 8.53 18.49
N GLN A 205 4.46 7.90 17.50
CA GLN A 205 5.06 8.58 16.35
C GLN A 205 4.67 7.87 15.04
N PRO A 206 3.54 8.28 14.43
CA PRO A 206 3.00 7.62 13.24
C PRO A 206 3.76 8.05 11.98
N THR A 207 4.97 7.50 11.81
CA THR A 207 5.85 7.77 10.67
C THR A 207 5.97 6.55 9.75
N PRO A 208 6.31 6.75 8.46
CA PRO A 208 6.57 5.63 7.55
C PRO A 208 7.65 4.68 8.06
N ASP A 209 8.72 5.19 8.66
CA ASP A 209 9.81 4.35 9.15
C ASP A 209 9.41 3.47 10.33
N ASN A 210 8.60 4.01 11.26
CA ASN A 210 8.08 3.20 12.37
C ASN A 210 7.09 2.14 11.88
N ALA A 211 6.31 2.45 10.84
CA ALA A 211 5.39 1.48 10.26
C ALA A 211 6.09 0.38 9.45
N ARG A 212 7.20 0.70 8.76
CA ARG A 212 8.08 -0.31 8.14
C ARG A 212 8.71 -1.23 9.18
N LYS A 213 9.23 -0.67 10.28
CA LYS A 213 9.77 -1.45 11.41
C LYS A 213 8.71 -2.41 11.98
N LEU A 214 7.47 -1.93 12.16
CA LEU A 214 6.37 -2.79 12.57
C LEU A 214 6.09 -3.91 11.55
N ALA A 215 6.02 -3.60 10.27
CA ALA A 215 5.80 -4.61 9.22
C ALA A 215 6.89 -5.68 9.21
N ASP A 216 8.15 -5.29 9.41
CA ASP A 216 9.29 -6.21 9.52
C ASP A 216 9.20 -7.08 10.78
N ALA A 217 8.87 -6.50 11.94
CA ALA A 217 8.72 -7.22 13.20
C ALA A 217 7.62 -8.29 13.16
N LEU A 218 6.54 -8.05 12.40
CA LEU A 218 5.44 -8.99 12.26
C LEU A 218 5.72 -10.18 11.33
N LYS A 219 6.82 -10.18 10.56
CA LYS A 219 7.16 -11.31 9.65
C LYS A 219 7.27 -12.64 10.38
N ASN A 220 7.76 -12.60 11.62
CA ASN A 220 8.02 -13.79 12.44
C ASN A 220 7.13 -13.86 13.69
N ARG A 221 6.02 -13.10 13.72
CA ARG A 221 5.10 -13.03 14.86
C ARG A 221 3.68 -13.31 14.43
N ASP A 222 3.03 -14.24 15.12
CA ASP A 222 1.59 -14.50 14.95
C ASP A 222 0.78 -13.64 15.93
N VAL A 223 -0.08 -12.78 15.37
CA VAL A 223 -1.00 -11.92 16.12
C VAL A 223 -2.47 -12.26 15.82
N SER A 224 -2.73 -13.39 15.15
CA SER A 224 -4.06 -13.78 14.69
C SER A 224 -5.09 -13.87 15.81
N ALA A 225 -4.73 -14.47 16.96
CA ALA A 225 -5.61 -14.54 18.11
C ALA A 225 -6.05 -13.15 18.63
N LYS A 226 -5.17 -12.15 18.55
CA LYS A 226 -5.40 -10.80 19.08
C LYS A 226 -6.32 -9.97 18.19
N VAL A 227 -6.23 -10.14 16.88
CA VAL A 227 -6.99 -9.34 15.91
C VAL A 227 -8.14 -10.10 15.25
N LYS A 228 -8.38 -11.36 15.63
CA LYS A 228 -9.42 -12.22 15.01
C LYS A 228 -10.79 -11.55 14.90
N ALA A 229 -11.22 -10.86 15.95
CA ALA A 229 -12.51 -10.17 15.98
C ALA A 229 -12.56 -8.88 15.14
N LEU A 230 -11.40 -8.37 14.72
CA LEU A 230 -11.24 -7.16 13.91
C LEU A 230 -11.05 -7.48 12.42
N LEU A 231 -10.76 -8.73 12.09
CA LEU A 231 -10.58 -9.15 10.71
C LEU A 231 -11.91 -9.09 9.94
N PRO A 232 -11.90 -8.60 8.69
CA PRO A 232 -13.08 -8.66 7.83
C PRO A 232 -13.52 -10.10 7.63
N ALA A 233 -14.83 -10.34 7.69
CA ALA A 233 -15.41 -11.64 7.41
C ALA A 233 -15.22 -12.00 5.92
N LYS A 234 -14.97 -13.27 5.60
CA LYS A 234 -14.76 -13.72 4.20
C LYS A 234 -15.86 -13.24 3.22
N PRO A 235 -17.16 -13.28 3.55
CA PRO A 235 -18.21 -12.78 2.64
C PRO A 235 -18.15 -11.27 2.37
N SER A 236 -17.38 -10.52 3.15
CA SER A 236 -17.23 -9.07 2.98
C SER A 236 -16.08 -8.68 2.05
N TYR A 237 -15.23 -9.63 1.64
CA TYR A 237 -14.10 -9.36 0.75
C TYR A 237 -14.61 -8.75 -0.55
N LYS A 238 -13.94 -7.69 -0.99
CA LYS A 238 -14.27 -6.95 -2.22
C LYS A 238 -13.27 -7.30 -3.27
#